data_AF-A7H3J6-F1
#
_entry.id   AF-A7H3J6-F1
#
_cell.length_a   1.000
_cell.length_b   1.000
_cell.length_c   1.000
_cell.angle_alpha   90.00
_cell.angle_beta   90.00
_cell.angle_gamma   90.00
#
_symmetry.space_group_name_H-M   'P 1'
#
loop_
_entity.id
_entity.type
_entity.pdbx_description
1 polymer ?
#
loop_
_entity_poly.entity_id
_entity_poly.type
_entity_poly.pdbx_seq_one_letter_code
_entity_poly.pdbx_strand_id
1 'polypeptide(L)' 'MQNKYSVTFSKRFKKDFKKINNNDKKILKKIVNKLANDEVLEEKYKDHALKGNYAQKTIKSI' A
#
# COMPACT_ATOMS: atom_id res chain seq x y z
N MET A 1 -14.20 -6.03 -13.11
CA MET A 1 -13.13 -6.92 -12.63
C MET A 1 -12.99 -6.67 -11.14
N GLN A 2 -13.18 -7.70 -10.32
CA GLN A 2 -13.15 -7.58 -8.86
C GLN A 2 -11.71 -7.75 -8.39
N ASN A 3 -11.19 -6.78 -7.63
CA ASN A 3 -9.88 -6.94 -6.97
C ASN A 3 -9.99 -7.98 -5.86
N LYS A 4 -8.96 -8.82 -5.69
CA LYS A 4 -8.91 -9.86 -4.65
C LYS A 4 -9.01 -9.28 -3.23
N TYR A 5 -8.45 -8.09 -3.02
CA TYR A 5 -8.53 -7.36 -1.76
C TYR A 5 -9.26 -6.01 -1.90
N SER A 6 -9.99 -5.62 -0.84
CA SER A 6 -10.59 -4.30 -0.70
C SER A 6 -9.54 -3.30 -0.20
N VAL A 7 -9.31 -2.22 -0.97
CA VAL A 7 -8.36 -1.16 -0.60
C VAL A 7 -9.06 -0.08 0.21
N THR A 8 -8.58 0.17 1.42
CA THR A 8 -9.06 1.27 2.27
C THR A 8 -7.95 2.26 2.57
N PHE A 9 -8.31 3.53 2.73
CA PHE A 9 -7.35 4.62 2.92
C PHE A 9 -7.52 5.30 4.27
N SER A 10 -6.42 5.41 5.03
CA SER A 10 -6.41 6.12 6.31
C SER A 10 -6.53 7.64 6.11
N LYS A 11 -6.98 8.36 7.16
CA LYS A 11 -7.08 9.84 7.13
C LYS A 11 -5.72 10.48 6.86
N ARG A 12 -4.63 9.92 7.42
CA ARG A 12 -3.26 10.40 7.21
C ARG A 12 -2.82 10.20 5.76
N PHE A 13 -3.06 9.01 5.21
CA PHE A 13 -2.76 8.70 3.81
C PHE A 13 -3.46 9.67 2.84
N LYS A 14 -4.74 10.00 3.07
CA LYS A 14 -5.46 10.97 2.21
C LYS A 14 -4.82 12.35 2.20
N LYS A 15 -4.27 12.81 3.34
CA LYS A 15 -3.56 14.09 3.44
C LYS A 15 -2.24 14.03 2.68
N ASP A 16 -1.48 12.97 2.87
CA ASP A 16 -0.17 12.80 2.23
C ASP A 16 -0.32 12.61 0.70
N PHE A 17 -1.35 11.88 0.26
CA PHE A 17 -1.66 11.72 -1.16
C PHE A 17 -1.97 13.04 -1.86
N LYS A 18 -2.56 14.02 -1.17
CA LYS A 18 -2.80 15.34 -1.75
C LYS A 18 -1.50 16.11 -2.00
N LYS A 19 -0.50 15.93 -1.14
CA LYS A 19 0.79 16.66 -1.15
C LYS A 19 1.76 16.17 -2.24
N ILE A 20 1.64 14.92 -2.69
CA ILE A 20 2.56 14.35 -3.69
C ILE A 20 2.25 14.81 -5.12
N ASN A 21 3.26 14.71 -6.00
CA ASN A 21 3.17 15.11 -7.41
C ASN A 21 2.29 14.17 -8.24
N ASN A 22 1.79 14.65 -9.38
CA ASN A 22 0.90 13.88 -10.25
C ASN A 22 1.55 12.61 -10.83
N ASN A 23 2.88 12.62 -11.06
CA ASN A 23 3.59 11.44 -11.52
C ASN A 23 3.64 10.36 -10.42
N ASP A 24 3.94 10.73 -9.19
CA ASP A 24 3.97 9.81 -8.05
C ASP A 24 2.57 9.25 -7.77
N LYS A 25 1.53 10.07 -7.91
CA LYS A 25 0.12 9.60 -7.82
C LYS A 25 -0.18 8.50 -8.84
N LYS A 26 0.33 8.61 -10.07
CA LYS A 26 0.15 7.59 -11.10
C LYS A 26 0.87 6.29 -10.73
N ILE A 27 2.12 6.39 -10.27
CA ILE A 27 2.93 5.23 -9.85
C ILE A 27 2.25 4.53 -8.67
N LEU A 28 1.83 5.29 -7.66
CA LEU A 28 1.15 4.77 -6.48
C LEU A 28 -0.13 4.02 -6.85
N LYS A 29 -0.98 4.59 -7.70
CA LYS A 29 -2.22 3.91 -8.15
C LYS A 29 -1.92 2.60 -8.85
N LYS A 30 -0.88 2.54 -9.70
CA LYS A 30 -0.47 1.30 -10.37
C LYS A 30 -0.05 0.24 -9.34
N ILE A 31 0.81 0.60 -8.40
CA ILE A 31 1.30 -0.32 -7.37
C ILE A 31 0.15 -0.81 -6.48
N VAL A 32 -0.72 0.09 -6.00
CA VAL A 32 -1.88 -0.27 -5.19
C VAL A 32 -2.80 -1.24 -5.94
N ASN A 33 -2.97 -1.06 -7.25
CA ASN A 33 -3.78 -1.98 -8.04
C ASN A 33 -3.11 -3.37 -8.17
N LYS A 34 -1.79 -3.44 -8.35
CA LYS A 34 -1.05 -4.72 -8.33
C LYS A 34 -1.23 -5.43 -6.98
N LEU A 35 -1.01 -4.72 -5.88
CA LEU A 35 -1.20 -5.23 -4.52
C LEU A 35 -2.64 -5.71 -4.27
N ALA A 36 -3.64 -4.96 -4.74
CA ALA A 36 -5.05 -5.32 -4.58
C ALA A 36 -5.44 -6.61 -5.35
N ASN A 37 -4.67 -6.96 -6.38
CA ASN A 37 -4.84 -8.18 -7.17
C ASN A 37 -3.91 -9.31 -6.71
N ASP A 38 -3.18 -9.15 -5.61
CA ASP A 38 -2.21 -10.15 -5.09
C ASP A 38 -1.06 -10.42 -6.08
N GLU A 39 -0.72 -9.44 -6.92
CA GLU A 39 0.38 -9.53 -7.86
C GLU A 39 1.72 -9.24 -7.17
N VAL A 40 2.75 -10.00 -7.55
CA VAL A 40 4.13 -9.80 -7.07
C VAL A 40 4.69 -8.49 -7.64
N LEU A 41 5.26 -7.65 -6.77
CA LEU A 41 5.94 -6.43 -7.19
C LEU A 41 7.32 -6.74 -7.76
N GLU A 42 7.75 -5.93 -8.71
CA GLU A 42 9.11 -5.94 -9.24
C GLU A 42 10.13 -5.64 -8.12
N GLU A 43 11.30 -6.30 -8.17
CA GLU A 43 12.36 -6.17 -7.16
C GLU A 43 12.84 -4.71 -6.94
N LYS A 44 12.67 -3.85 -7.95
CA LYS A 44 13.00 -2.41 -7.84
C LYS A 44 12.23 -1.69 -6.73
N TYR A 45 11.04 -2.19 -6.38
CA TYR A 45 10.20 -1.63 -5.32
C TYR A 45 10.65 -2.08 -3.92
N LYS A 46 11.58 -3.06 -3.85
CA LYS A 46 12.17 -3.58 -2.62
C LYS A 46 11.11 -3.87 -1.57
N ASP A 47 10.07 -4.61 -1.94
CA ASP A 47 8.98 -4.95 -1.01
C ASP A 47 9.53 -5.76 0.17
N HIS A 48 9.29 -5.28 1.39
CA HIS A 48 9.80 -5.91 2.61
C HIS A 48 8.91 -5.59 3.82
N ALA A 49 8.93 -6.48 4.80
CA ALA A 49 8.22 -6.28 6.05
C ALA A 49 8.78 -5.07 6.83
N LEU A 50 7.89 -4.15 7.22
CA LEU A 50 8.22 -3.02 8.09
C LEU A 50 8.63 -3.52 9.49
N LYS A 51 9.51 -2.76 10.16
CA LYS A 51 10.05 -3.07 11.50
C LYS A 51 9.70 -1.98 12.53
N GLY A 52 9.88 -2.28 13.82
CA GLY A 52 9.71 -1.32 14.93
C GLY A 52 8.26 -0.90 15.15
N ASN A 53 8.02 0.41 15.32
CA ASN A 53 6.67 0.98 15.53
C ASN A 53 5.72 0.77 14.35
N TYR A 54 6.25 0.39 13.19
CA TYR A 54 5.50 0.08 11.98
C TYR A 54 5.46 -1.43 11.68
N ALA A 55 6.08 -2.25 12.54
CA ALA A 55 5.93 -3.70 12.43
C ALA A 55 4.44 -4.05 12.47
N GLN A 56 4.05 -4.97 11.61
CA GLN A 56 2.69 -5.49 11.58
C GLN A 56 2.39 -6.04 12.96
N LYS A 57 1.61 -5.31 13.77
CA LYS A 57 1.07 -5.84 15.02
C LYS A 57 0.14 -6.97 14.60
N THR A 58 0.64 -8.20 14.63
CA THR A 58 -0.21 -9.38 14.67
C THR A 58 -1.15 -9.13 15.85
N ILE A 59 -2.43 -8.94 15.57
CA ILE A 59 -3.44 -8.96 16.62
C ILE A 59 -3.36 -10.39 17.15
N LYS A 60 -2.61 -10.59 18.25
CA LYS A 60 -2.77 -11.77 19.07
C LYS A 60 -4.23 -11.69 19.54
N SER A 61 -5.05 -12.60 19.04
CA SER A 61 -6.36 -12.90 19.64
C SER A 61 -6.17 -13.02 21.14
N ILE A 62 -6.75 -12.07 21.87
CA ILE A 62 -7.12 -12.21 23.27
C ILE A 62 -8.61 -12.53 23.26
#